data_AF-A0A2I2FP93-F1
#
_entry.id   AF-A0A2I2FP93-F1
#
_cell.length_a   1.000
_cell.length_b   1.000
_cell.length_c   1.000
_cell.angle_alpha   90.00
_cell.angle_beta   90.00
_cell.angle_gamma   90.00
#
_symmetry.space_group_name_H-M   'P 1'
#
loop_
_entity.id
_entity.type
_entity.pdbx_description
1 polymer ?
#
loop_
_entity_poly.entity_id
_entity_poly.type
_entity_poly.pdbx_seq_one_letter_code
_entity_poly.pdbx_strand_id
1 'polypeptide(L)'
;MTTIGSNNAELESINPFDQLLEDSQHDPIQLQERYENHRSHRNAQYQTKLLSSNFPGWQVDEILSKLHSQMTNPNDSLEAPFIDPRNNLNIYARPPQHIRDLVAEVQREIKQLAPTIWVTPQDYLHMTVLEMASGRAPPEIDSLHAHLERSGILPELLDYPLHHRTRLVKPTVSYDDTAMALSFLPAAGEEGDARPIDDGYTYHQLRRDMYGRVTATGLQMTPRYIHPTAHITIARFITHEGFHTGGVLDRTQVASLVDKIEQINRGLREKFWPVDDGVLSSTEPTPTEWVVNVPKTRRTYCKSKDCHKHQQHKVTQYKAGKASLYAQGKRRYDRKQSGYGGQTKPVFHKKAKTTKKIVLRLECTACKAKKQLSLKRCKHFELGGDKKTKGAALVF
;
A
#
# COMPACT_ATOMS: atom_id res chain seq x y z
N MET A 1 26.84 -28.63 52.58
CA MET A 1 25.90 -29.09 51.54
C MET A 1 24.76 -28.11 51.53
N THR A 2 24.84 -27.09 50.67
CA THR A 2 23.83 -26.04 50.59
C THR A 2 23.53 -25.87 49.11
N THR A 3 22.34 -26.29 48.73
CA THR A 3 21.77 -26.29 47.39
C THR A 3 21.68 -24.85 46.87
N ILE A 4 22.47 -24.54 45.84
CA ILE A 4 22.29 -23.33 45.03
C ILE A 4 21.13 -23.63 44.08
N GLY A 5 19.95 -23.08 44.38
CA GLY A 5 18.81 -23.08 43.48
C GLY A 5 19.13 -22.21 42.27
N SER A 6 19.26 -22.86 41.12
CA SER A 6 19.35 -22.23 39.81
C SER A 6 18.06 -21.47 39.51
N ASN A 7 18.02 -20.17 39.82
CA ASN A 7 17.03 -19.26 39.24
C ASN A 7 17.47 -18.93 37.81
N ASN A 8 17.39 -19.92 36.91
CA ASN A 8 17.17 -19.66 35.49
C ASN A 8 15.71 -19.24 35.35
N ALA A 9 15.41 -18.01 35.76
CA ALA A 9 14.27 -17.32 35.18
C ALA A 9 14.69 -17.00 33.74
N GLU A 10 14.16 -17.75 32.80
CA GLU A 10 14.14 -17.39 31.39
C GLU A 10 13.73 -15.91 31.32
N LEU A 11 14.66 -15.03 30.93
CA LEU A 11 14.27 -13.71 30.45
C LEU A 11 13.49 -13.97 29.18
N GLU A 12 12.17 -14.11 29.29
CA GLU A 12 11.27 -13.97 28.16
C GLU A 12 11.62 -12.62 27.52
N SER A 13 12.17 -12.67 26.31
CA SER A 13 12.44 -11.50 25.50
C SER A 13 11.11 -10.78 25.29
N ILE A 14 10.89 -9.69 26.04
CA ILE A 14 9.68 -8.87 25.93
C ILE A 14 9.60 -8.38 24.48
N ASN A 15 8.50 -8.69 23.80
CA ASN A 15 8.31 -8.25 22.43
C ASN A 15 8.09 -6.73 22.43
N PRO A 16 8.96 -5.94 21.79
CA PRO A 16 8.90 -4.49 21.88
C PRO A 16 7.65 -3.88 21.22
N PHE A 17 6.89 -4.66 20.45
CA PHE A 17 5.64 -4.24 19.84
C PHE A 17 4.41 -4.48 20.72
N ASP A 18 4.52 -5.21 21.84
CA ASP A 18 3.37 -5.48 22.72
C ASP A 18 2.95 -4.23 23.50
N GLN A 19 3.91 -3.43 23.98
CA GLN A 19 3.62 -2.24 24.79
C GLN A 19 2.62 -1.29 24.13
N LEU A 20 2.77 -1.01 22.83
CA LEU A 20 1.85 -0.11 22.15
C LEU A 20 0.44 -0.71 21.99
N LEU A 21 0.34 -2.03 21.82
CA LEU A 21 -0.94 -2.72 21.75
C LEU A 21 -1.66 -2.65 23.11
N GLU A 22 -0.93 -2.85 24.21
CA GLU A 22 -1.43 -2.71 25.58
C GLU A 22 -1.86 -1.27 25.87
N ASP A 23 -1.03 -0.27 25.55
CA ASP A 23 -1.32 1.15 25.72
C ASP A 23 -2.51 1.66 24.89
N SER A 24 -2.86 0.90 23.84
CA SER A 24 -4.01 1.16 22.97
C SER A 24 -5.20 0.23 23.28
N GLN A 25 -5.11 -0.58 24.34
CA GLN A 25 -6.14 -1.55 24.74
C GLN A 25 -6.56 -2.50 23.60
N HIS A 26 -5.64 -2.79 22.68
CA HIS A 26 -5.89 -3.54 21.45
C HIS A 26 -6.98 -2.96 20.55
N ASP A 27 -7.36 -1.69 20.73
CA ASP A 27 -8.35 -0.99 19.93
C ASP A 27 -7.69 -0.36 18.68
N PRO A 28 -8.13 -0.72 17.46
CA PRO A 28 -7.57 -0.17 16.22
C PRO A 28 -7.66 1.35 16.13
N ILE A 29 -8.71 1.97 16.70
CA ILE A 29 -8.90 3.43 16.66
C ILE A 29 -7.85 4.12 17.52
N GLN A 30 -7.72 3.72 18.79
CA GLN A 30 -6.65 4.23 19.66
C GLN A 30 -5.26 3.99 19.07
N LEU A 31 -5.02 2.82 18.49
CA LEU A 31 -3.73 2.51 17.87
C LEU A 31 -3.44 3.43 16.68
N GLN A 32 -4.44 3.69 15.84
CA GLN A 32 -4.33 4.64 14.74
C GLN A 32 -4.02 6.06 15.24
N GLU A 33 -4.69 6.52 16.30
CA GLU A 33 -4.41 7.82 16.93
C GLU A 33 -2.98 7.91 17.46
N ARG A 34 -2.44 6.84 18.05
CA ARG A 34 -1.02 6.79 18.49
C ARG A 34 -0.05 6.95 17.31
N TYR A 35 -0.34 6.27 16.19
CA TYR A 35 0.46 6.41 14.96
C TYR A 35 0.39 7.84 14.39
N GLU A 36 -0.81 8.44 14.37
CA GLU A 36 -1.03 9.81 13.91
C GLU A 36 -0.29 10.81 14.79
N ASN A 37 -0.48 10.71 16.11
CA ASN A 37 0.21 11.56 17.07
C ASN A 37 1.73 11.45 16.91
N HIS A 38 2.29 10.24 16.81
CA HIS A 38 3.72 10.07 16.64
C HIS A 38 4.27 10.77 15.39
N ARG A 39 3.65 10.58 14.22
CA ARG A 39 4.15 11.20 12.98
C ARG A 39 3.93 12.72 12.96
N SER A 40 2.83 13.20 13.52
CA SER A 40 2.48 14.63 13.53
C SER A 40 3.34 15.43 14.51
N HIS A 41 3.59 14.90 15.72
CA HIS A 41 4.56 15.50 16.66
C HIS A 41 5.97 15.52 16.06
N ARG A 42 6.37 14.42 15.41
CA ARG A 42 7.69 14.34 14.78
C ARG A 42 7.84 15.35 13.64
N ASN A 43 6.85 15.46 12.75
CA ASN A 43 6.86 16.46 11.69
C ASN A 43 6.94 17.89 12.26
N ALA A 44 6.13 18.22 13.26
CA ALA A 44 6.15 19.55 13.90
C ALA A 44 7.51 19.86 14.58
N GLN A 45 8.10 18.87 15.25
CA GLN A 45 9.42 18.99 15.86
C GLN A 45 10.49 19.30 14.81
N TYR A 46 10.51 18.55 13.70
CA TYR A 46 11.50 18.77 12.65
C TYR A 46 11.21 20.03 11.84
N GLN A 47 9.95 20.40 11.61
CA GLN A 47 9.61 21.69 11.02
C GLN A 47 10.21 22.83 11.84
N THR A 48 10.02 22.80 13.17
CA THR A 48 10.60 23.80 14.08
C THR A 48 12.13 23.78 14.04
N LYS A 49 12.74 22.60 14.04
CA LYS A 49 14.20 22.43 13.96
C LYS A 49 14.77 23.01 12.66
N LEU A 50 14.17 22.68 11.50
CA LEU A 50 14.65 23.06 10.18
C LEU A 50 14.50 24.56 9.92
N LEU A 51 13.43 25.19 10.44
CA LEU A 51 13.18 26.62 10.32
C LEU A 51 13.94 27.47 11.38
N SER A 52 14.60 26.82 12.35
CA SER A 52 15.32 27.50 13.42
C SER A 52 16.54 28.27 12.92
N SER A 53 16.84 29.40 13.57
CA SER A 53 18.10 30.15 13.42
C SER A 53 19.35 29.29 13.70
N ASN A 54 19.21 28.15 14.37
CA ASN A 54 20.35 27.31 14.76
C ASN A 54 20.47 26.02 13.94
N PHE A 55 19.69 25.87 12.87
CA PHE A 55 19.79 24.71 11.99
C PHE A 55 21.16 24.70 11.27
N PRO A 56 22.02 23.68 11.47
CA PRO A 56 23.36 23.64 10.87
C PRO A 56 23.35 23.20 9.40
N GLY A 57 22.21 22.75 8.88
CA GLY A 57 22.08 22.16 7.55
C GLY A 57 21.77 20.65 7.60
N TRP A 58 21.49 20.10 6.42
CA TRP A 58 21.10 18.70 6.26
C TRP A 58 22.22 17.73 6.68
N GLN A 59 21.86 16.62 7.28
CA GLN A 59 22.78 15.52 7.55
C GLN A 59 22.95 14.70 6.27
N VAL A 60 24.12 14.80 5.65
CA VAL A 60 24.44 14.16 4.38
C VAL A 60 24.71 12.67 4.58
N ASP A 61 24.04 11.82 3.79
CA ASP A 61 24.35 10.39 3.71
C ASP A 61 25.61 10.18 2.85
N GLU A 62 26.78 10.21 3.47
CA GLU A 62 28.08 10.11 2.79
C GLU A 62 28.25 8.82 1.97
N ILE A 63 27.72 7.70 2.48
CA ILE A 63 27.81 6.41 1.80
C ILE A 63 26.98 6.46 0.52
N LEU A 64 25.74 6.95 0.61
CA LEU A 64 24.87 7.09 -0.56
C LEU A 64 25.40 8.15 -1.53
N SER A 65 26.01 9.22 -1.03
CA SER A 65 26.67 10.26 -1.83
C SER A 65 27.79 9.65 -2.69
N LYS A 66 28.71 8.88 -2.09
CA LYS A 66 29.79 8.17 -2.81
C LYS A 66 29.24 7.21 -3.86
N LEU A 67 28.24 6.39 -3.51
CA LEU A 67 27.60 5.46 -4.44
C LEU A 67 26.92 6.20 -5.61
N HIS A 68 26.25 7.32 -5.34
CA HIS A 68 25.59 8.11 -6.36
C HIS A 68 26.59 8.78 -7.31
N SER A 69 27.66 9.38 -6.77
CA SER A 69 28.74 9.98 -7.56
C SER A 69 29.41 8.95 -8.47
N GLN A 70 29.69 7.75 -7.96
CA GLN A 70 30.26 6.67 -8.77
C GLN A 70 29.33 6.23 -9.92
N MET A 71 28.01 6.16 -9.68
CA MET A 71 27.05 5.80 -10.73
C MET A 71 26.86 6.89 -11.80
N THR A 72 27.01 8.16 -11.41
CA THR A 72 26.74 9.31 -12.30
C THR A 72 27.98 9.80 -13.04
N ASN A 73 29.17 9.62 -12.47
CA ASN A 73 30.45 10.05 -13.03
C ASN A 73 31.44 8.87 -13.18
N PRO A 74 31.18 7.90 -14.07
CA PRO A 74 32.01 6.69 -14.21
C PRO A 74 33.44 6.96 -14.71
N ASN A 75 33.70 8.13 -15.31
CA ASN A 75 34.98 8.48 -15.94
C ASN A 75 36.01 9.10 -14.96
N ASP A 76 35.65 9.34 -13.70
CA ASP A 76 36.53 9.93 -12.68
C ASP A 76 37.36 8.86 -11.90
N SER A 77 37.31 7.60 -12.36
CA SER A 77 37.71 6.42 -11.61
C SER A 77 39.19 6.05 -11.82
N LEU A 78 40.12 6.74 -11.15
CA LEU A 78 41.48 6.22 -10.90
C LEU A 78 41.53 5.31 -9.64
N GLU A 79 40.44 5.22 -8.88
CA GLU A 79 40.32 4.42 -7.66
C GLU A 79 39.36 3.23 -7.82
N ALA A 80 39.53 2.22 -6.95
CA ALA A 80 38.64 1.06 -6.88
C ALA A 80 37.19 1.46 -6.55
N PRO A 81 36.16 0.72 -7.03
CA PRO A 81 34.78 1.06 -6.77
C PRO A 81 34.46 1.04 -5.27
N PHE A 82 33.81 2.08 -4.78
CA PHE A 82 33.32 2.17 -3.40
C PHE A 82 32.21 1.14 -3.16
N ILE A 83 32.33 0.38 -2.07
CA ILE A 83 31.40 -0.67 -1.67
C ILE A 83 30.74 -0.21 -0.37
N ASP A 84 29.40 -0.27 -0.30
CA ASP A 84 28.67 -0.01 0.95
C ASP A 84 29.04 -1.08 1.99
N PRO A 85 29.65 -0.71 3.13
CA PRO A 85 30.05 -1.69 4.14
C PRO A 85 28.86 -2.21 4.97
N ARG A 86 27.66 -1.61 4.84
CA ARG A 86 26.50 -1.92 5.68
C ARG A 86 25.74 -3.13 5.13
N ASN A 87 25.87 -4.26 5.80
CA ASN A 87 25.04 -5.44 5.51
C ASN A 87 23.86 -5.50 6.49
N ASN A 88 22.66 -5.69 5.94
CA ASN A 88 21.42 -5.69 6.72
C ASN A 88 20.61 -6.95 6.41
N LEU A 89 19.83 -7.43 7.39
CA LEU A 89 18.89 -8.53 7.23
C LEU A 89 17.50 -8.05 7.66
N ASN A 90 16.58 -7.97 6.70
CA ASN A 90 15.27 -7.34 6.87
C ASN A 90 14.16 -8.12 6.13
N ILE A 91 12.94 -8.07 6.64
CA ILE A 91 11.72 -8.39 5.89
C ILE A 91 11.09 -7.08 5.43
N TYR A 92 10.95 -6.92 4.12
CA TYR A 92 10.34 -5.75 3.50
C TYR A 92 9.06 -6.09 2.75
N ALA A 93 8.13 -5.12 2.72
CA ALA A 93 6.96 -5.13 1.86
C ALA A 93 7.19 -4.21 0.66
N ARG A 94 6.96 -4.72 -0.56
CA ARG A 94 7.04 -3.92 -1.79
C ARG A 94 5.71 -3.20 -2.02
N PRO A 95 5.71 -1.88 -2.22
CA PRO A 95 4.48 -1.13 -2.44
C PRO A 95 3.83 -1.52 -3.77
N PRO A 96 2.49 -1.54 -3.83
CA PRO A 96 1.77 -1.75 -5.08
C PRO A 96 1.93 -0.57 -6.04
N GLN A 97 1.64 -0.78 -7.34
CA GLN A 97 1.86 0.22 -8.39
C GLN A 97 1.28 1.60 -8.07
N HIS A 98 0.04 1.69 -7.59
CA HIS A 98 -0.59 2.98 -7.30
C HIS A 98 0.13 3.78 -6.20
N ILE A 99 0.81 3.11 -5.26
CA ILE A 99 1.64 3.78 -4.25
C ILE A 99 2.99 4.20 -4.85
N ARG A 100 3.56 3.39 -5.75
CA ARG A 100 4.77 3.78 -6.51
C ARG A 100 4.51 5.04 -7.36
N ASP A 101 3.37 5.09 -8.04
CA ASP A 101 2.94 6.25 -8.82
C ASP A 101 2.77 7.49 -7.94
N LEU A 102 2.16 7.33 -6.74
CA LEU A 102 2.04 8.41 -5.75
C LEU A 102 3.42 8.91 -5.27
N VAL A 103 4.35 8.00 -4.97
CA VAL A 103 5.72 8.37 -4.58
C VAL A 103 6.42 9.10 -5.73
N ALA A 104 6.26 8.66 -6.98
CA ALA A 104 6.85 9.32 -8.14
C ALA A 104 6.32 10.76 -8.31
N GLU A 105 5.02 10.98 -8.08
CA GLU A 105 4.40 12.31 -8.10
C GLU A 105 5.02 13.22 -7.02
N VAL A 106 5.08 12.75 -5.78
CA VAL A 106 5.68 13.48 -4.65
C VAL A 106 7.17 13.78 -4.90
N GLN A 107 7.94 12.78 -5.34
CA GLN A 107 9.36 12.94 -5.67
C GLN A 107 9.57 14.00 -6.75
N ARG A 108 8.73 14.02 -7.80
CA ARG A 108 8.81 15.02 -8.87
C ARG A 108 8.58 16.43 -8.34
N GLU A 109 7.60 16.63 -7.47
CA GLU A 109 7.34 17.93 -6.86
C GLU A 109 8.49 18.40 -5.96
N ILE A 110 9.06 17.50 -5.16
CA ILE A 110 10.21 17.82 -4.31
C ILE A 110 11.43 18.20 -5.15
N LYS A 111 11.72 17.44 -6.23
CA LYS A 111 12.88 17.71 -7.09
C LYS A 111 12.81 19.04 -7.85
N GLN A 112 11.62 19.63 -8.01
CA GLN A 112 11.49 20.97 -8.61
C GLN A 112 12.16 22.04 -7.75
N LEU A 113 12.15 21.90 -6.42
CA LEU A 113 12.81 22.81 -5.48
C LEU A 113 14.17 22.32 -5.00
N ALA A 114 14.39 21.00 -4.99
CA ALA A 114 15.63 20.39 -4.55
C ALA A 114 16.18 19.44 -5.64
N PRO A 115 16.75 19.94 -6.74
CA PRO A 115 17.19 19.09 -7.87
C PRO A 115 18.28 18.07 -7.49
N THR A 116 19.11 18.43 -6.51
CA THR A 116 20.25 17.68 -5.99
C THR A 116 19.86 16.63 -4.93
N ILE A 117 18.59 16.60 -4.49
CA ILE A 117 18.14 15.57 -3.56
C ILE A 117 18.14 14.20 -4.25
N TRP A 118 18.63 13.20 -3.53
CA TRP A 118 18.54 11.83 -4.01
C TRP A 118 17.14 11.30 -3.76
N VAL A 119 16.52 10.73 -4.78
CA VAL A 119 15.19 10.11 -4.68
C VAL A 119 15.31 8.60 -4.81
N THR A 120 14.61 7.87 -3.94
CA THR A 120 14.61 6.40 -3.98
C THR A 120 14.06 5.92 -5.32
N PRO A 121 14.80 5.11 -6.10
CA PRO A 121 14.29 4.64 -7.38
C PRO A 121 13.09 3.71 -7.19
N GLN A 122 12.20 3.69 -8.17
CA GLN A 122 10.89 3.04 -8.09
C GLN A 122 10.97 1.53 -7.80
N ASP A 123 11.98 0.86 -8.36
CA ASP A 123 12.22 -0.57 -8.16
C ASP A 123 12.87 -0.90 -6.81
N TYR A 124 13.35 0.12 -6.09
CA TYR A 124 13.92 0.00 -4.76
C TYR A 124 12.98 0.51 -3.66
N LEU A 125 11.78 1.00 -3.99
CA LEU A 125 10.80 1.37 -2.98
C LEU A 125 10.38 0.14 -2.16
N HIS A 126 10.37 0.31 -0.84
CA HIS A 126 10.00 -0.73 0.12
C HIS A 126 9.58 -0.10 1.46
N MET A 127 8.81 -0.86 2.22
CA MET A 127 8.49 -0.59 3.62
C MET A 127 9.09 -1.69 4.48
N THR A 128 9.83 -1.32 5.53
CA THR A 128 10.42 -2.29 6.46
C THR A 128 9.34 -2.81 7.41
N VAL A 129 9.07 -4.11 7.35
CA VAL A 129 8.13 -4.78 8.27
C VAL A 129 8.86 -5.17 9.55
N LEU A 130 10.00 -5.84 9.39
CA LEU A 130 10.87 -6.27 10.49
C LEU A 130 12.33 -6.06 10.10
N GLU A 131 13.07 -5.33 10.93
CA GLU A 131 14.53 -5.23 10.87
C GLU A 131 15.13 -6.22 11.86
N MET A 132 15.91 -7.18 11.38
CA MET A 132 16.55 -8.20 12.22
C MET A 132 17.99 -7.82 12.54
N ALA A 133 18.71 -7.30 11.54
CA ALA A 133 20.07 -6.82 11.70
C ALA A 133 20.35 -5.62 10.78
N SER A 134 21.09 -4.65 11.31
CA SER A 134 21.55 -3.49 10.56
C SER A 134 23.05 -3.28 10.73
N GLY A 135 23.76 -3.04 9.63
CA GLY A 135 25.17 -2.66 9.62
C GLY A 135 26.11 -3.70 10.23
N ARG A 136 25.88 -4.99 9.94
CA ARG A 136 26.70 -6.10 10.45
C ARG A 136 27.76 -6.55 9.45
N ALA A 137 28.74 -7.31 9.94
CA ALA A 137 29.71 -7.96 9.07
C ALA A 137 29.03 -9.07 8.24
N PRO A 138 29.47 -9.36 7.00
CA PRO A 138 28.87 -10.40 6.17
C PRO A 138 28.73 -11.77 6.87
N PRO A 139 29.74 -12.28 7.60
CA PRO A 139 29.62 -13.57 8.29
C PRO A 139 28.54 -13.60 9.38
N GLU A 140 28.27 -12.46 10.02
CA GLU A 140 27.18 -12.35 11.00
C GLU A 140 25.82 -12.44 10.29
N ILE A 141 25.66 -11.75 9.16
CA ILE A 141 24.43 -11.83 8.35
C ILE A 141 24.21 -13.24 7.83
N ASP A 142 25.26 -13.90 7.32
CA ASP A 142 25.19 -15.27 6.82
C ASP A 142 24.80 -16.25 7.94
N SER A 143 25.32 -16.06 9.15
CA SER A 143 24.96 -16.86 10.32
C SER A 143 23.48 -16.69 10.71
N LEU A 144 22.99 -15.44 10.74
CA LEU A 144 21.58 -15.13 11.02
C LEU A 144 20.66 -15.73 9.94
N HIS A 145 21.03 -15.60 8.66
CA HIS A 145 20.30 -16.18 7.55
C HIS A 145 20.27 -17.71 7.62
N ALA A 146 21.42 -18.35 7.83
CA ALA A 146 21.52 -19.80 7.97
C ALA A 146 20.74 -20.33 9.19
N HIS A 147 20.60 -19.55 10.26
CA HIS A 147 19.73 -19.89 11.38
C HIS A 147 18.25 -19.89 10.97
N LEU A 148 17.79 -18.88 10.26
CA LEU A 148 16.41 -18.78 9.76
C LEU A 148 16.10 -19.88 8.73
N GLU A 149 17.05 -20.22 7.85
CA GLU A 149 16.88 -21.33 6.90
C GLU A 149 16.77 -22.67 7.63
N ARG A 150 17.66 -22.94 8.60
CA ARG A 150 17.65 -24.20 9.36
C ARG A 150 16.41 -24.37 10.23
N SER A 151 15.84 -23.28 10.75
CA SER A 151 14.60 -23.35 11.53
C SER A 151 13.37 -23.59 10.67
N GLY A 152 13.46 -23.42 9.34
CA GLY A 152 12.33 -23.60 8.42
C GLY A 152 11.27 -22.51 8.51
N ILE A 153 11.54 -21.41 9.21
CA ILE A 153 10.56 -20.35 9.50
C ILE A 153 10.28 -19.44 8.29
N LEU A 154 11.20 -19.38 7.32
CA LEU A 154 11.14 -18.41 6.21
C LEU A 154 9.87 -18.51 5.36
N PRO A 155 9.41 -19.68 4.88
CA PRO A 155 8.16 -19.77 4.11
C PRO A 155 6.95 -19.31 4.93
N GLU A 156 6.91 -19.63 6.22
CA GLU A 156 5.84 -19.21 7.10
C GLU A 156 5.80 -17.68 7.25
N LEU A 157 6.94 -17.04 7.48
CA LEU A 157 7.03 -15.57 7.57
C LEU A 157 6.60 -14.89 6.27
N LEU A 158 7.01 -15.41 5.12
CA LEU A 158 6.71 -14.81 3.82
C LEU A 158 5.24 -15.01 3.40
N ASP A 159 4.63 -16.15 3.77
CA ASP A 159 3.22 -16.43 3.50
C ASP A 159 2.28 -15.84 4.56
N TYR A 160 2.78 -15.47 5.74
CA TYR A 160 1.96 -14.95 6.84
C TYR A 160 1.05 -13.79 6.45
N PRO A 161 1.49 -12.75 5.68
CA PRO A 161 0.64 -11.66 5.24
C PRO A 161 -0.43 -12.07 4.21
N LEU A 162 -0.35 -13.27 3.60
CA LEU A 162 -1.40 -13.78 2.73
C LEU A 162 -2.68 -14.08 3.52
N HIS A 163 -2.51 -14.49 4.77
CA HIS A 163 -3.57 -14.84 5.72
C HIS A 163 -3.88 -13.71 6.71
N HIS A 164 -2.90 -12.86 7.01
CA HIS A 164 -3.00 -11.75 7.98
C HIS A 164 -2.81 -10.41 7.25
N ARG A 165 -3.80 -10.06 6.42
CA ARG A 165 -3.73 -8.87 5.58
C ARG A 165 -4.01 -7.63 6.40
N THR A 166 -3.10 -6.68 6.33
CA THR A 166 -3.24 -5.37 6.96
C THR A 166 -3.54 -4.31 5.91
N ARG A 167 -4.18 -3.22 6.33
CA ARG A 167 -4.48 -2.08 5.47
C ARG A 167 -3.85 -0.82 6.04
N LEU A 168 -3.32 -0.01 5.14
CA LEU A 168 -2.68 1.27 5.43
C LEU A 168 -3.43 2.38 4.69
N VAL A 169 -3.63 3.50 5.36
CA VAL A 169 -4.44 4.64 4.91
C VAL A 169 -3.75 5.96 5.23
N LYS A 170 -4.39 7.08 4.82
CA LYS A 170 -4.02 8.43 5.24
C LYS A 170 -2.53 8.76 4.98
N PRO A 171 -2.06 8.69 3.72
CA PRO A 171 -0.66 8.97 3.37
C PRO A 171 -0.26 10.39 3.77
N THR A 172 0.99 10.56 4.22
CA THR A 172 1.58 11.85 4.61
C THR A 172 3.10 11.80 4.39
N VAL A 173 3.69 12.89 3.90
CA VAL A 173 5.14 13.04 3.82
C VAL A 173 5.68 13.43 5.20
N SER A 174 6.48 12.54 5.77
CA SER A 174 7.27 12.78 6.96
C SER A 174 8.72 13.10 6.58
N TYR A 175 9.35 14.01 7.31
CA TYR A 175 10.69 14.49 6.98
C TYR A 175 11.51 14.80 8.24
N ASP A 176 12.83 14.77 8.08
CA ASP A 176 13.81 15.25 9.05
C ASP A 176 15.00 15.90 8.32
N ASP A 177 16.08 16.12 9.05
CA ASP A 177 17.33 16.66 8.52
C ASP A 177 18.15 15.65 7.70
N THR A 178 17.75 14.38 7.62
CA THR A 178 18.46 13.31 6.88
C THR A 178 17.72 12.85 5.62
N ALA A 179 16.39 12.77 5.69
CA ALA A 179 15.57 12.06 4.71
C ALA A 179 14.11 12.49 4.70
N MET A 180 13.38 11.99 3.70
CA MET A 180 11.93 12.09 3.58
C MET A 180 11.33 10.71 3.35
N ALA A 181 10.14 10.48 3.92
CA ALA A 181 9.40 9.24 3.80
C ALA A 181 7.91 9.49 3.60
N LEU A 182 7.25 8.67 2.78
CA LEU A 182 5.80 8.61 2.72
C LEU A 182 5.31 7.66 3.81
N SER A 183 4.69 8.20 4.85
CA SER A 183 4.15 7.48 6.00
C SER A 183 2.64 7.25 5.88
N PHE A 184 2.16 6.18 6.51
CA PHE A 184 0.77 5.74 6.50
C PHE A 184 0.33 5.40 7.92
N LEU A 185 -0.99 5.37 8.12
CA LEU A 185 -1.62 4.88 9.34
C LEU A 185 -2.18 3.48 9.14
N PRO A 186 -2.16 2.60 10.16
CA PRO A 186 -2.97 1.39 10.15
C PRO A 186 -4.44 1.78 10.07
N ALA A 187 -5.21 1.14 9.20
CA ALA A 187 -6.64 1.39 9.11
C ALA A 187 -7.36 0.97 10.39
N ALA A 188 -8.47 1.66 10.70
CA ALA A 188 -9.27 1.50 11.90
C ALA A 188 -10.78 1.60 11.55
N GLY A 189 -11.21 0.94 10.48
CA GLY A 189 -12.61 0.91 10.05
C GLY A 189 -12.99 1.93 8.97
N GLU A 190 -12.04 2.67 8.40
CA GLU A 190 -12.36 3.63 7.33
C GLU A 190 -12.96 2.92 6.11
N GLU A 191 -13.98 3.51 5.49
CA GLU A 191 -14.54 2.97 4.25
C GLU A 191 -13.44 2.88 3.18
N GLY A 192 -13.32 1.70 2.57
CA GLY A 192 -12.28 1.40 1.61
C GLY A 192 -12.83 0.71 0.37
N ASP A 193 -12.12 0.87 -0.75
CA ASP A 193 -12.50 0.28 -2.03
C ASP A 193 -12.33 -1.25 -2.08
N ALA A 194 -11.58 -1.82 -1.13
CA ALA A 194 -11.23 -3.23 -1.06
C ALA A 194 -12.32 -4.09 -0.38
N ARG A 195 -12.15 -5.41 -0.46
CA ARG A 195 -12.96 -6.42 0.26
C ARG A 195 -13.13 -6.04 1.74
N PRO A 196 -14.15 -6.55 2.46
CA PRO A 196 -14.16 -6.45 3.92
C PRO A 196 -12.89 -7.11 4.45
N ILE A 197 -11.89 -6.29 4.75
CA ILE A 197 -10.70 -6.64 5.50
C ILE A 197 -11.07 -6.26 6.92
N ASP A 198 -10.88 -7.20 7.83
CA ASP A 198 -11.03 -6.94 9.23
C ASP A 198 -9.88 -6.03 9.68
N ASP A 199 -10.18 -4.75 9.94
CA ASP A 199 -9.20 -3.80 10.45
C ASP A 199 -8.91 -4.03 11.95
N GLY A 200 -9.50 -5.05 12.59
CA GLY A 200 -9.10 -5.54 13.91
C GLY A 200 -7.67 -6.09 13.94
N TYR A 201 -7.13 -6.52 12.77
CA TYR A 201 -5.73 -6.92 12.63
C TYR A 201 -4.94 -5.85 11.87
N THR A 202 -4.19 -5.01 12.60
CA THR A 202 -3.49 -3.87 12.03
C THR A 202 -2.04 -4.17 11.63
N TYR A 203 -1.40 -3.22 10.94
CA TYR A 203 0.03 -3.28 10.63
C TYR A 203 0.91 -3.47 11.88
N HIS A 204 0.52 -2.95 13.05
CA HIS A 204 1.30 -3.13 14.26
C HIS A 204 1.30 -4.58 14.75
N GLN A 205 0.14 -5.24 14.75
CA GLN A 205 0.03 -6.67 15.06
C GLN A 205 0.87 -7.52 14.11
N LEU A 206 0.89 -7.18 12.81
CA LEU A 206 1.78 -7.84 11.85
C LEU A 206 3.24 -7.78 12.27
N ARG A 207 3.73 -6.62 12.71
CA ARG A 207 5.13 -6.48 13.16
C ARG A 207 5.40 -7.27 14.43
N ARG A 208 4.46 -7.22 15.38
CA ARG A 208 4.49 -7.98 16.64
C ARG A 208 4.59 -9.47 16.38
N ASP A 209 3.76 -10.00 15.49
CA ASP A 209 3.73 -11.43 15.16
C ASP A 209 4.98 -11.85 14.38
N MET A 210 5.45 -11.03 13.43
CA MET A 210 6.70 -11.28 12.72
C MET A 210 7.90 -11.35 13.67
N TYR A 211 7.98 -10.41 14.62
CA TYR A 211 9.01 -10.41 15.65
C TYR A 211 8.94 -11.68 16.49
N GLY A 212 7.76 -11.98 17.06
CA GLY A 212 7.57 -13.15 17.93
C GLY A 212 7.89 -14.48 17.24
N ARG A 213 7.57 -14.60 15.95
CA ARG A 213 7.89 -15.79 15.15
C ARG A 213 9.39 -15.97 14.95
N VAL A 214 10.12 -14.88 14.71
CA VAL A 214 11.57 -14.95 14.55
C VAL A 214 12.25 -15.23 15.90
N THR A 215 11.82 -14.56 16.98
CA THR A 215 12.41 -14.81 18.31
C THR A 215 12.10 -16.20 18.85
N ALA A 216 10.94 -16.79 18.50
CA ALA A 216 10.60 -18.18 18.83
C ALA A 216 11.58 -19.21 18.22
N THR A 217 12.35 -18.84 17.18
CA THR A 217 13.44 -19.68 16.66
C THR A 217 14.70 -19.65 17.54
N GLY A 218 14.72 -18.87 18.62
CA GLY A 218 15.88 -18.59 19.45
C GLY A 218 16.76 -17.44 18.93
N LEU A 219 16.37 -16.78 17.83
CA LEU A 219 17.12 -15.65 17.28
C LEU A 219 16.89 -14.39 18.12
N GLN A 220 17.95 -13.91 18.78
CA GLN A 220 17.91 -12.64 19.50
C GLN A 220 18.06 -11.47 18.53
N MET A 221 17.14 -10.51 18.60
CA MET A 221 17.13 -9.35 17.72
C MET A 221 17.02 -8.06 18.54
N THR A 222 17.59 -6.98 18.02
CA THR A 222 17.43 -5.64 18.59
C THR A 222 17.00 -4.68 17.47
N PRO A 223 15.71 -4.67 17.08
CA PRO A 223 15.23 -3.82 16.02
C PRO A 223 15.39 -2.34 16.40
N ARG A 224 15.92 -1.50 15.50
CA ARG A 224 16.06 -0.05 15.77
C ARG A 224 14.73 0.70 15.66
N TYR A 225 13.82 0.17 14.84
CA TYR A 225 12.55 0.81 14.53
C TYR A 225 11.41 0.11 15.27
N ILE A 226 11.23 0.37 16.56
CA ILE A 226 10.08 -0.17 17.33
C ILE A 226 8.89 0.79 17.36
N HIS A 227 9.12 2.06 17.00
CA HIS A 227 8.10 3.12 17.03
C HIS A 227 6.93 2.86 16.07
N PRO A 228 5.76 3.47 16.34
CA PRO A 228 4.57 3.39 15.50
C PRO A 228 4.76 4.14 14.17
N THR A 229 5.37 3.47 13.21
CA THR A 229 5.58 4.01 11.87
C THR A 229 5.42 2.94 10.80
N ALA A 230 4.70 3.29 9.74
CA ALA A 230 4.57 2.50 8.52
C ALA A 230 4.97 3.44 7.38
N HIS A 231 6.21 3.35 6.89
CA HIS A 231 6.73 4.34 5.96
C HIS A 231 7.59 3.73 4.85
N ILE A 232 7.67 4.46 3.75
CA ILE A 232 8.53 4.18 2.61
C ILE A 232 9.49 5.36 2.47
N THR A 233 10.81 5.14 2.54
CA THR A 233 11.79 6.20 2.30
C THR A 233 11.72 6.63 0.83
N ILE A 234 11.47 7.91 0.58
CA ILE A 234 11.30 8.45 -0.78
C ILE A 234 12.45 9.35 -1.22
N ALA A 235 13.16 9.98 -0.29
CA ALA A 235 14.30 10.83 -0.60
C ALA A 235 15.32 10.89 0.54
N ARG A 236 16.57 11.23 0.21
CA ARG A 236 17.69 11.43 1.14
C ARG A 236 18.53 12.63 0.72
N PHE A 237 19.06 13.35 1.69
CA PHE A 237 20.05 14.39 1.44
C PHE A 237 21.43 13.75 1.29
N ILE A 238 22.04 13.91 0.11
CA ILE A 238 23.37 13.36 -0.22
C ILE A 238 24.42 14.45 -0.49
N THR A 239 23.99 15.71 -0.42
CA THR A 239 24.80 16.91 -0.66
C THR A 239 24.12 18.11 -0.02
N HIS A 240 24.92 19.13 0.26
CA HIS A 240 24.47 20.45 0.69
C HIS A 240 24.16 21.40 -0.48
N GLU A 241 24.48 21.00 -1.71
CA GLU A 241 24.24 21.76 -2.94
C GLU A 241 22.76 22.08 -3.12
N GLY A 242 22.50 23.31 -3.58
CA GLY A 242 21.14 23.84 -3.73
C GLY A 242 20.57 24.42 -2.44
N PHE A 243 21.20 24.22 -1.28
CA PHE A 243 20.77 24.79 0.00
C PHE A 243 21.83 25.69 0.65
N HIS A 244 22.95 25.93 -0.03
CA HIS A 244 23.99 26.85 0.43
C HIS A 244 24.27 27.90 -0.64
N THR A 245 24.38 29.16 -0.22
CA THR A 245 24.73 30.30 -1.06
C THR A 245 25.99 30.93 -0.48
N GLY A 246 27.11 30.86 -1.20
CA GLY A 246 28.41 31.37 -0.71
C GLY A 246 28.98 30.62 0.51
N GLY A 247 28.68 29.33 0.64
CA GLY A 247 29.13 28.50 1.78
C GLY A 247 28.30 28.66 3.05
N VAL A 248 27.25 29.50 3.02
CA VAL A 248 26.31 29.69 4.13
C VAL A 248 24.97 29.05 3.77
N LEU A 249 24.32 28.43 4.75
CA LEU A 249 22.98 27.83 4.58
C LEU A 249 21.96 28.88 4.12
N ASP A 250 21.31 28.61 2.98
CA ASP A 250 20.21 29.41 2.45
C ASP A 250 18.90 29.02 3.14
N ARG A 251 18.55 29.79 4.17
CA ARG A 251 17.34 29.59 4.97
C ARG A 251 16.06 29.78 4.18
N THR A 252 16.09 30.62 3.14
CA THR A 252 14.93 30.86 2.28
C THR A 252 14.61 29.60 1.48
N GLN A 253 15.65 28.92 0.99
CA GLN A 253 15.47 27.66 0.27
C GLN A 253 15.01 26.52 1.20
N VAL A 254 15.54 26.45 2.43
CA VAL A 254 15.07 25.49 3.45
C VAL A 254 13.58 25.72 3.75
N ALA A 255 13.19 26.98 4.00
CA ALA A 255 11.79 27.33 4.26
C ALA A 255 10.86 27.00 3.08
N SER A 256 11.32 27.27 1.85
CA SER A 256 10.56 26.95 0.64
C SER A 256 10.35 25.45 0.46
N LEU A 257 11.35 24.63 0.77
CA LEU A 257 11.21 23.17 0.72
C LEU A 257 10.21 22.68 1.78
N VAL A 258 10.30 23.19 3.01
CA VAL A 258 9.37 22.85 4.10
C VAL A 258 7.93 23.22 3.71
N ASP A 259 7.69 24.45 3.23
CA ASP A 259 6.36 24.89 2.79
C ASP A 259 5.82 24.02 1.65
N LYS A 260 6.69 23.62 0.70
CA LYS A 260 6.30 22.71 -0.37
C LYS A 260 5.87 21.34 0.13
N ILE A 261 6.57 20.78 1.13
CA ILE A 261 6.17 19.51 1.75
C ILE A 261 4.82 19.66 2.46
N GLU A 262 4.60 20.77 3.15
CA GLU A 262 3.30 21.04 3.79
C GLU A 262 2.18 21.22 2.76
N GLN A 263 2.45 21.84 1.61
CA GLN A 263 1.51 21.90 0.49
C GLN A 263 1.16 20.51 -0.05
N ILE A 264 2.17 19.64 -0.24
CA ILE A 264 1.95 18.25 -0.65
C ILE A 264 1.10 17.53 0.40
N ASN A 265 1.40 17.70 1.69
CA ASN A 265 0.64 17.09 2.79
C ASN A 265 -0.83 17.54 2.83
N ARG A 266 -1.12 18.83 2.60
CA ARG A 266 -2.49 19.32 2.44
C ARG A 266 -3.21 18.62 1.29
N GLY A 267 -2.57 18.54 0.12
CA GLY A 267 -3.15 17.85 -1.05
C GLY A 267 -3.35 16.34 -0.83
N LEU A 268 -2.43 15.67 -0.13
CA LEU A 268 -2.59 14.27 0.26
C LEU A 268 -3.77 14.10 1.23
N ARG A 269 -3.93 15.01 2.19
CA ARG A 269 -5.03 14.99 3.15
C ARG A 269 -6.37 15.16 2.43
N GLU A 270 -6.51 16.19 1.61
CA GLU A 270 -7.73 16.45 0.82
C GLU A 270 -8.10 15.26 -0.09
N LYS A 271 -7.11 14.58 -0.68
CA LYS A 271 -7.34 13.50 -1.64
C LYS A 271 -7.64 12.15 -0.99
N PHE A 272 -7.06 11.86 0.18
CA PHE A 272 -7.04 10.50 0.73
C PHE A 272 -7.60 10.36 2.14
N TRP A 273 -7.87 11.46 2.85
CA TRP A 273 -8.43 11.39 4.19
C TRP A 273 -9.95 11.57 4.10
N PRO A 274 -10.74 10.73 4.78
CA PRO A 274 -12.17 10.97 4.92
C PRO A 274 -12.41 12.36 5.54
N VAL A 275 -13.38 13.10 5.02
CA VAL A 275 -13.85 14.33 5.65
C VAL A 275 -14.73 13.91 6.83
N ASP A 276 -14.31 14.20 8.06
CA ASP A 276 -15.13 14.01 9.26
C ASP A 276 -16.20 15.10 9.29
N ASP A 277 -17.28 14.91 8.55
CA ASP A 277 -18.48 15.72 8.71
C ASP A 277 -19.56 14.88 9.40
N GLY A 278 -19.59 14.98 10.73
CA GLY A 278 -20.65 14.47 11.60
C GLY A 278 -22.02 15.12 11.39
N VAL A 279 -22.39 15.45 10.15
CA VAL A 279 -23.68 16.00 9.78
C VAL A 279 -24.22 15.22 8.59
N LEU A 280 -25.37 14.57 8.79
CA LEU A 280 -26.27 14.14 7.72
C LEU A 280 -26.55 15.32 6.78
N SER A 281 -25.82 15.40 5.67
CA SER A 281 -26.21 16.19 4.51
C SER A 281 -26.05 15.34 3.26
N SER A 282 -27.13 14.67 2.94
CA SER A 282 -27.37 14.10 1.62
C SER A 282 -27.52 15.23 0.60
N THR A 283 -26.42 15.71 0.03
CA THR A 283 -26.37 16.36 -1.30
C THR A 283 -24.92 16.70 -1.63
N GLU A 284 -24.43 16.15 -2.76
CA GLU A 284 -23.15 16.38 -3.46
C GLU A 284 -22.14 15.21 -3.40
N PRO A 285 -21.46 14.90 -4.53
CA PRO A 285 -21.18 13.53 -4.96
C PRO A 285 -19.92 12.97 -4.30
N THR A 286 -20.05 11.70 -3.90
CA THR A 286 -18.96 10.82 -3.48
C THR A 286 -17.75 10.89 -4.42
N PRO A 287 -16.52 10.74 -3.90
CA PRO A 287 -15.32 10.72 -4.72
C PRO A 287 -15.48 9.64 -5.78
N THR A 288 -15.49 10.08 -7.04
CA THR A 288 -16.00 9.37 -8.21
C THR A 288 -15.92 7.85 -8.09
N GLU A 289 -17.05 7.25 -7.76
CA GLU A 289 -17.33 5.85 -8.00
C GLU A 289 -16.80 5.52 -9.41
N TRP A 290 -15.83 4.59 -9.54
CA TRP A 290 -15.27 4.24 -10.85
C TRP A 290 -16.33 3.52 -11.68
N VAL A 291 -17.24 4.29 -12.29
CA VAL A 291 -18.31 3.80 -13.13
C VAL A 291 -17.72 3.35 -14.47
N VAL A 292 -17.93 2.07 -14.79
CA VAL A 292 -17.56 1.54 -16.11
C VAL A 292 -18.66 1.91 -17.10
N ASN A 293 -18.38 2.90 -17.95
CA ASN A 293 -19.26 3.32 -19.03
C ASN A 293 -18.96 2.58 -20.34
N VAL A 294 -19.97 1.93 -20.93
CA VAL A 294 -19.87 1.31 -22.25
C VAL A 294 -20.87 1.96 -23.21
N PRO A 295 -20.48 2.30 -24.45
CA PRO A 295 -21.41 2.89 -25.41
C PRO A 295 -22.54 1.93 -25.79
N LYS A 296 -23.75 2.47 -26.01
CA LYS A 296 -24.92 1.72 -26.51
C LYS A 296 -24.71 1.12 -27.91
N THR A 297 -23.70 1.58 -28.63
CA THR A 297 -23.37 1.16 -29.99
C THR A 297 -21.88 0.85 -30.10
N ARG A 298 -21.52 -0.29 -30.72
CA ARG A 298 -20.12 -0.68 -30.91
C ARG A 298 -19.90 -1.30 -32.29
N ARG A 299 -18.88 -0.87 -33.03
CA ARG A 299 -18.41 -1.56 -34.24
C ARG A 299 -17.53 -2.74 -33.86
N THR A 300 -17.88 -3.93 -34.33
CA THR A 300 -17.13 -5.17 -34.03
C THR A 300 -17.43 -6.22 -35.09
N TYR A 301 -16.56 -7.24 -35.21
CA TYR A 301 -16.71 -8.33 -36.17
C TYR A 301 -18.03 -9.11 -35.97
N CYS A 302 -18.82 -9.25 -37.02
CA CYS A 302 -20.02 -10.09 -37.02
C CYS A 302 -19.70 -11.47 -37.61
N LYS A 303 -19.95 -12.54 -36.83
CA LYS A 303 -19.69 -13.92 -37.24
C LYS A 303 -20.82 -14.56 -38.08
N SER A 304 -21.90 -13.82 -38.38
CA SER A 304 -22.98 -14.35 -39.22
C SER A 304 -22.46 -14.63 -40.62
N LYS A 305 -22.98 -15.70 -41.24
CA LYS A 305 -22.67 -16.10 -42.61
C LYS A 305 -22.94 -14.97 -43.61
N ASP A 306 -23.94 -14.13 -43.34
CA ASP A 306 -24.35 -13.04 -44.22
C ASP A 306 -23.50 -11.77 -44.07
N CYS A 307 -22.68 -11.67 -43.02
CA CYS A 307 -21.90 -10.46 -42.74
C CYS A 307 -20.40 -10.68 -42.88
N HIS A 308 -19.82 -11.63 -42.13
CA HIS A 308 -18.37 -11.91 -42.07
C HIS A 308 -17.44 -10.67 -42.07
N LYS A 309 -17.89 -9.54 -41.50
CA LYS A 309 -17.17 -8.26 -41.48
C LYS A 309 -17.51 -7.44 -40.25
N HIS A 310 -16.76 -6.35 -40.03
CA HIS A 310 -17.04 -5.41 -38.94
C HIS A 310 -18.32 -4.61 -39.21
N GLN A 311 -19.30 -4.77 -38.32
CA GLN A 311 -20.62 -4.13 -38.42
C GLN A 311 -20.96 -3.38 -37.14
N GLN A 312 -21.91 -2.45 -37.24
CA GLN A 312 -22.44 -1.75 -36.07
C GLN A 312 -23.33 -2.70 -35.26
N HIS A 313 -23.07 -2.81 -33.96
CA HIS A 313 -23.87 -3.62 -33.05
C HIS A 313 -24.56 -2.73 -32.01
N LYS A 314 -25.84 -3.02 -31.73
CA LYS A 314 -26.57 -2.51 -30.57
C LYS A 314 -26.13 -3.31 -29.34
N VAL A 315 -25.68 -2.60 -28.33
CA VAL A 315 -25.16 -3.18 -27.08
C VAL A 315 -26.28 -3.12 -26.05
N THR A 316 -26.56 -4.23 -25.38
CA THR A 316 -27.49 -4.30 -24.23
C THR A 316 -26.89 -5.15 -23.13
N GLN A 317 -27.22 -4.89 -21.86
CA GLN A 317 -26.81 -5.78 -20.77
C GLN A 317 -27.58 -7.10 -20.83
N TYR A 318 -26.87 -8.23 -20.68
CA TYR A 318 -27.50 -9.54 -20.54
C TYR A 318 -28.24 -9.63 -19.20
N LYS A 319 -29.47 -10.13 -19.24
CA LYS A 319 -30.26 -10.50 -18.07
C LYS A 319 -30.55 -12.00 -18.13
N ALA A 320 -30.42 -12.69 -16.98
CA ALA A 320 -30.83 -14.08 -16.89
C ALA A 320 -32.35 -14.18 -17.09
N GLY A 321 -32.78 -15.11 -17.94
CA GLY A 321 -34.21 -15.40 -18.12
C GLY A 321 -34.79 -16.16 -16.93
N LYS A 322 -36.12 -16.24 -16.88
CA LYS A 322 -36.85 -17.09 -15.93
C LYS A 322 -36.42 -18.55 -16.12
N ALA A 323 -36.12 -19.24 -15.01
CA ALA A 323 -35.76 -20.65 -15.06
C ALA A 323 -36.94 -21.51 -15.56
N SER A 324 -36.70 -22.38 -16.55
CA SER A 324 -37.71 -23.29 -17.07
C SER A 324 -37.91 -24.49 -16.14
N LEU A 325 -39.17 -24.84 -15.86
CA LEU A 325 -39.55 -25.98 -15.02
C LEU A 325 -39.36 -27.32 -15.74
N TYR A 326 -39.43 -27.33 -17.07
CA TYR A 326 -39.36 -28.55 -17.89
C TYR A 326 -37.93 -29.03 -18.16
N ALA A 327 -36.93 -28.24 -17.76
CA ALA A 327 -35.53 -28.63 -17.86
C ALA A 327 -35.28 -29.94 -17.09
N GLN A 328 -34.52 -30.86 -17.68
CA GLN A 328 -34.30 -32.21 -17.12
C GLN A 328 -33.80 -32.16 -15.67
N GLY A 329 -32.88 -31.23 -15.35
CA GLY A 329 -32.34 -31.06 -14.00
C GLY A 329 -33.38 -30.63 -12.97
N LYS A 330 -34.31 -29.74 -13.37
CA LYS A 330 -35.40 -29.28 -12.49
C LYS A 330 -36.42 -30.40 -12.25
N ARG A 331 -36.88 -31.08 -13.31
CA ARG A 331 -37.76 -32.27 -13.19
C ARG A 331 -37.18 -33.36 -12.28
N ARG A 332 -35.89 -33.64 -12.40
CA ARG A 332 -35.19 -34.62 -11.55
C ARG A 332 -35.09 -34.14 -10.11
N TYR A 333 -34.77 -32.86 -9.88
CA TYR A 333 -34.69 -32.29 -8.54
C TYR A 333 -36.05 -32.32 -7.85
N ASP A 334 -37.12 -31.92 -8.53
CA ASP A 334 -38.47 -31.89 -7.95
C ASP A 334 -38.97 -33.29 -7.58
N ARG A 335 -38.74 -34.29 -8.44
CA ARG A 335 -39.04 -35.70 -8.13
C ARG A 335 -38.20 -36.24 -6.97
N LYS A 336 -36.96 -35.77 -6.80
CA LYS A 336 -36.13 -36.17 -5.65
C LYS A 336 -36.57 -35.49 -4.36
N GLN A 337 -37.06 -34.25 -4.47
CA GLN A 337 -37.45 -33.40 -3.35
C GLN A 337 -38.85 -33.72 -2.82
N SER A 338 -39.68 -34.46 -3.57
CA SER A 338 -41.01 -34.90 -3.13
C SER A 338 -40.93 -36.01 -2.07
N GLY A 339 -41.85 -35.99 -1.11
CA GLY A 339 -41.92 -36.96 -0.01
C GLY A 339 -41.30 -36.44 1.29
N TYR A 340 -40.87 -37.35 2.15
CA TYR A 340 -40.26 -37.04 3.45
C TYR A 340 -38.71 -37.07 3.37
N GLY A 341 -38.03 -36.38 4.29
CA GLY A 341 -36.55 -36.38 4.37
C GLY A 341 -35.87 -35.03 4.12
N GLY A 342 -36.61 -33.93 4.00
CA GLY A 342 -36.07 -32.58 3.97
C GLY A 342 -35.31 -32.22 2.68
N GLN A 343 -34.36 -31.29 2.76
CA GLN A 343 -33.63 -30.76 1.61
C GLN A 343 -32.65 -31.79 1.02
N THR A 344 -32.86 -32.21 -0.23
CA THR A 344 -32.14 -33.35 -0.83
C THR A 344 -30.88 -33.01 -1.63
N LYS A 345 -30.61 -31.71 -1.82
CA LYS A 345 -29.43 -31.19 -2.52
C LYS A 345 -28.77 -30.06 -1.74
N PRO A 346 -27.43 -29.95 -1.77
CA PRO A 346 -26.71 -28.91 -1.03
C PRO A 346 -27.16 -27.50 -1.43
N VAL A 347 -27.33 -26.63 -0.42
CA VAL A 347 -27.55 -25.20 -0.58
C VAL A 347 -26.24 -24.47 -0.28
N PHE A 348 -25.81 -23.60 -1.17
CA PHE A 348 -24.53 -22.89 -1.02
C PHE A 348 -24.70 -21.63 -0.15
N HIS A 349 -24.09 -21.61 1.04
CA HIS A 349 -24.18 -20.51 2.00
C HIS A 349 -22.99 -19.54 1.99
N LYS A 350 -21.78 -20.01 1.64
CA LYS A 350 -20.53 -19.23 1.76
C LYS A 350 -20.24 -18.33 0.54
N LYS A 351 -21.15 -17.40 0.21
CA LYS A 351 -20.98 -16.47 -0.92
C LYS A 351 -19.91 -15.41 -0.63
N ALA A 352 -18.74 -15.53 -1.25
CA ALA A 352 -17.63 -14.58 -1.07
C ALA A 352 -17.52 -13.46 -2.14
N LYS A 353 -18.22 -13.58 -3.28
CA LYS A 353 -18.11 -12.59 -4.38
C LYS A 353 -19.21 -11.54 -4.26
N THR A 354 -18.81 -10.28 -4.16
CA THR A 354 -19.71 -9.11 -4.08
C THR A 354 -20.21 -8.62 -5.45
N THR A 355 -19.46 -8.91 -6.52
CA THR A 355 -19.80 -8.50 -7.90
C THR A 355 -20.12 -9.69 -8.80
N LYS A 356 -20.62 -9.41 -10.01
CA LYS A 356 -20.81 -10.39 -11.09
C LYS A 356 -20.03 -9.95 -12.32
N LYS A 357 -19.61 -10.90 -13.19
CA LYS A 357 -19.08 -10.54 -14.51
C LYS A 357 -20.24 -10.05 -15.35
N ILE A 358 -20.15 -8.81 -15.85
CA ILE A 358 -21.18 -8.24 -16.71
C ILE A 358 -21.01 -8.82 -18.11
N VAL A 359 -22.11 -9.29 -18.69
CA VAL A 359 -22.13 -9.81 -20.05
C VAL A 359 -22.93 -8.86 -20.92
N LEU A 360 -22.33 -8.40 -22.01
CA LEU A 360 -22.96 -7.59 -23.02
C LEU A 360 -23.54 -8.51 -24.09
N ARG A 361 -24.79 -8.25 -24.47
CA ARG A 361 -25.43 -8.81 -25.65
C ARG A 361 -25.28 -7.81 -26.79
N LEU A 362 -24.60 -8.22 -27.85
CA LEU A 362 -24.31 -7.43 -29.03
C LEU A 362 -25.18 -7.95 -30.18
N GLU A 363 -26.13 -7.13 -30.63
CA GLU A 363 -27.02 -7.44 -31.75
C GLU A 363 -26.56 -6.69 -33.00
N CYS A 364 -26.24 -7.43 -34.06
CA CYS A 364 -25.86 -6.85 -35.34
C CYS A 364 -27.04 -6.09 -35.96
N THR A 365 -26.78 -4.86 -36.40
CA THR A 365 -27.82 -4.03 -37.04
C THR A 365 -28.27 -4.59 -38.39
N ALA A 366 -27.36 -5.19 -39.16
CA ALA A 366 -27.61 -5.75 -40.50
C ALA A 366 -28.32 -7.12 -40.46
N CYS A 367 -27.72 -8.13 -39.84
CA CYS A 367 -28.24 -9.51 -39.86
C CYS A 367 -29.00 -9.95 -38.60
N LYS A 368 -29.17 -9.07 -37.61
CA LYS A 368 -29.81 -9.36 -36.30
C LYS A 368 -29.18 -10.50 -35.49
N ALA A 369 -28.04 -11.04 -35.93
CA ALA A 369 -27.29 -12.03 -35.18
C ALA A 369 -26.81 -11.45 -33.84
N LYS A 370 -26.89 -12.28 -32.80
CA LYS A 370 -26.61 -11.88 -31.41
C LYS A 370 -25.38 -12.62 -30.92
N LYS A 371 -24.43 -11.90 -30.33
CA LYS A 371 -23.26 -12.48 -29.67
C LYS A 371 -23.10 -11.94 -28.25
N GLN A 372 -22.47 -12.71 -27.38
CA GLN A 372 -22.21 -12.31 -26.00
C GLN A 372 -20.73 -11.94 -25.82
N LEU A 373 -20.46 -10.90 -25.03
CA LEU A 373 -19.12 -10.50 -24.64
C LEU A 373 -19.07 -10.27 -23.13
N SER A 374 -18.23 -11.01 -22.42
CA SER A 374 -18.04 -10.86 -20.99
C SER A 374 -16.99 -9.80 -20.67
N LEU A 375 -17.29 -8.92 -19.71
CA LEU A 375 -16.36 -7.95 -19.16
C LEU A 375 -15.67 -8.49 -17.90
N LYS A 376 -14.65 -7.77 -17.45
CA LYS A 376 -14.09 -7.93 -16.10
C LYS A 376 -15.16 -7.54 -15.05
N ARG A 377 -14.95 -7.96 -13.80
CA ARG A 377 -15.85 -7.61 -12.69
C ARG A 377 -15.70 -6.13 -12.37
N CYS A 378 -16.81 -5.44 -12.17
CA CYS A 378 -16.89 -4.05 -11.72
C CYS A 378 -18.03 -3.95 -10.69
N LYS A 379 -17.96 -2.94 -9.81
CA LYS A 379 -19.03 -2.64 -8.85
C LYS A 379 -20.16 -1.88 -9.55
N HIS A 380 -19.80 -0.87 -10.35
CA HIS A 380 -20.73 0.04 -11.00
C HIS A 380 -20.53 0.06 -12.52
N PHE A 381 -21.64 -0.09 -13.25
CA PHE A 381 -21.65 -0.23 -14.70
C PHE A 381 -22.83 0.51 -15.28
N GLU A 382 -22.56 1.34 -16.29
CA GLU A 382 -23.57 2.06 -17.03
C GLU A 382 -23.41 1.80 -18.53
N LEU A 383 -24.54 1.89 -19.23
CA LEU A 383 -24.61 1.70 -20.67
C LEU A 383 -25.07 2.99 -21.34
N GLY A 384 -24.13 3.70 -21.96
CA GLY A 384 -24.36 4.96 -22.67
C GLY A 384 -24.48 6.16 -21.76
N GLY A 385 -23.62 6.25 -20.73
CA GLY A 385 -23.40 7.49 -19.99
C GLY A 385 -22.55 8.48 -20.80
N ASP A 386 -22.34 9.66 -20.26
CA ASP A 386 -21.59 10.72 -20.92
C ASP A 386 -20.08 10.41 -20.98
N LYS A 387 -19.44 10.88 -22.05
CA LYS A 387 -17.99 10.79 -22.17
C LYS A 387 -17.37 11.82 -21.25
N LYS A 388 -16.32 11.44 -20.52
CA LYS A 388 -15.55 12.37 -19.68
C LYS A 388 -14.99 13.52 -20.53
N THR A 389 -15.32 14.75 -20.15
CA THR A 389 -14.83 15.98 -20.79
C THR A 389 -13.37 16.22 -20.38
N LYS A 390 -12.49 16.54 -21.34
CA LYS A 390 -11.08 16.84 -21.04
C LYS A 390 -10.95 18.29 -20.56
N GLY A 391 -10.33 18.49 -19.39
CA GLY A 391 -9.96 19.83 -18.90
C GLY A 391 -11.12 20.72 -18.50
N ALA A 392 -12.30 20.15 -18.23
CA ALA A 392 -13.43 20.92 -17.69
C ALA A 392 -13.11 21.35 -16.25
N ALA A 393 -13.37 22.63 -15.94
CA ALA A 393 -13.36 23.11 -14.57
C ALA A 393 -14.39 22.33 -13.74
N LEU A 394 -14.04 21.99 -12.51
CA LEU A 394 -14.97 21.42 -11.56
C LEU A 394 -16.05 22.48 -11.29
N VAL A 395 -17.30 22.15 -11.59
CA VAL A 395 -18.45 22.97 -11.21
C VAL A 395 -18.81 22.54 -9.80
N PHE A 396 -18.65 23.45 -8.85
CA PHE A 396 -19.00 23.27 -7.44
C PHE A 396 -20.46 23.63 -7.18
#